data_AF-A0A1M5TE23-F1
#
_entry.id   AF-A0A1M5TE23-F1
#
_cell.length_a   1.000
_cell.length_b   1.000
_cell.length_c   1.000
_cell.angle_alpha   90.00
_cell.angle_beta   90.00
_cell.angle_gamma   90.00
#
_symmetry.space_group_name_H-M   'P 1'
#
loop_
_entity.id
_entity.type
_entity.pdbx_description
1 polymer ?
#
loop_
_entity_poly.entity_id
_entity_poly.type
_entity_poly.pdbx_seq_one_letter_code
_entity_poly.pdbx_strand_id
1 'polypeptide(L)' 'MWTLDHRRLGAFKQSGLNEISIQWATPEEVASQMWKMTTKNGGTSIKLKLGNGERMIIK' A
#
# COMPACT_ATOMS: atom_id res chain seq x y z
N MET A 1 -12.91 0.94 -8.96
CA MET A 1 -11.88 1.44 -8.01
C MET A 1 -10.54 0.91 -8.50
N TRP A 2 -9.55 1.75 -8.81
CA TRP A 2 -8.25 1.31 -9.35
C TRP A 2 -7.17 1.51 -8.27
N THR A 3 -6.36 0.48 -8.00
CA THR A 3 -5.23 0.57 -7.07
C THR A 3 -4.12 1.44 -7.64
N LEU A 4 -3.14 1.82 -6.82
CA LEU A 4 -1.97 2.57 -7.28
C LEU A 4 -1.21 1.81 -8.39
N ASP A 5 -1.08 0.49 -8.24
CA ASP A 5 -0.44 -0.38 -9.23
C ASP A 5 -1.15 -0.39 -10.58
N HIS A 6 -2.48 -0.44 -10.62
CA HIS A 6 -3.18 -0.41 -11.90
C HIS A 6 -3.00 0.93 -12.63
N ARG A 7 -2.88 2.05 -11.90
CA ARG A 7 -2.58 3.36 -12.48
C ARG A 7 -1.16 3.44 -13.01
N ARG A 8 -0.18 2.90 -12.27
CA ARG A 8 1.22 2.80 -12.71
C ARG A 8 1.35 1.96 -13.99
N LEU A 9 0.65 0.83 -14.06
CA LEU A 9 0.65 -0.04 -15.24
C LEU A 9 0.01 0.63 -16.47
N GLY A 10 -1.09 1.37 -16.27
CA GLY A 10 -1.72 2.15 -17.34
C GLY A 10 -0.80 3.24 -17.90
N ALA A 11 -0.11 3.98 -17.02
CA ALA A 11 0.86 4.99 -17.42
C ALA A 11 2.04 4.38 -18.19
N PHE A 12 2.55 3.22 -17.74
CA PHE A 12 3.59 2.49 -18.46
C PHE A 12 3.13 2.10 -19.87
N LYS A 13 1.95 1.51 -20.02
CA LYS A 13 1.40 1.15 -21.33
C LYS A 13 1.24 2.36 -22.27
N GLN A 14 0.90 3.53 -21.72
CA GLN A 14 0.77 4.78 -22.48
C GLN A 14 2.12 5.42 -22.84
N SER A 15 3.19 5.12 -22.10
CA SER A 15 4.51 5.73 -22.29
C SER A 15 5.23 5.28 -23.58
N GLY A 16 4.80 4.18 -24.19
CA GLY A 16 5.47 3.59 -25.36
C GLY A 16 6.85 2.98 -25.07
N LEU A 17 7.24 2.90 -23.78
CA LEU A 17 8.45 2.23 -23.35
C LEU A 17 8.29 0.70 -23.46
N ASN A 18 9.31 0.03 -24.02
CA ASN A 18 9.31 -1.43 -24.18
C ASN A 18 9.76 -2.17 -22.90
N GLU A 19 10.51 -1.50 -22.03
CA GLU A 19 10.96 -2.04 -20.75
C GLU A 19 11.02 -0.95 -19.68
N ILE A 20 10.87 -1.36 -18.41
CA ILE A 20 11.21 -0.54 -17.24
C ILE A 20 12.04 -1.39 -16.31
N SER A 21 12.96 -0.76 -15.58
CA SER A 21 13.65 -1.41 -14.48
C SER A 21 12.68 -1.62 -13.32
N ILE A 22 12.08 -2.81 -13.24
CA ILE A 22 11.21 -3.22 -12.13
C ILE A 22 12.08 -3.91 -11.09
N GLN A 23 11.99 -3.45 -9.84
CA GLN A 23 12.50 -4.19 -8.70
C GLN A 23 11.32 -4.73 -7.90
N TRP A 24 11.29 -6.04 -7.71
CA TRP A 24 10.30 -6.67 -6.84
C TRP A 24 10.58 -6.31 -5.39
N ALA A 25 9.54 -5.92 -4.66
CA ALA A 25 9.63 -5.66 -3.22
C ALA A 25 9.86 -6.99 -2.48
N THR A 26 10.74 -6.96 -1.48
CA THR A 26 10.98 -8.10 -0.60
C THR A 26 9.76 -8.37 0.30
N PRO A 27 9.60 -9.59 0.85
CA PRO A 27 8.52 -9.90 1.78
C PRO A 27 8.48 -8.97 3.00
N GLU A 28 9.64 -8.54 3.51
CA GLU A 28 9.76 -7.59 4.62
C GLU A 28 9.26 -6.20 4.23
N GLU A 29 9.66 -5.70 3.05
CA GLU A 29 9.15 -4.43 2.53
C GLU A 29 7.64 -4.49 2.35
N VAL A 30 7.11 -5.56 1.76
CA VAL A 30 5.66 -5.80 1.59
C VAL A 30 4.92 -5.82 2.94
N ALA A 31 5.51 -6.43 3.97
CA ALA A 31 4.94 -6.46 5.32
C ALA A 31 4.97 -5.09 6.02
N SER A 32 5.96 -4.25 5.68
CA SER A 32 6.10 -2.89 6.21
C SER A 32 5.18 -1.87 5.53
N GLN A 33 4.58 -2.19 4.39
CA GLN A 33 3.83 -1.20 3.61
C GLN A 33 2.48 -0.84 4.26
N MET A 34 2.32 0.47 4.51
CA MET A 34 1.16 1.06 5.19
C MET A 34 -0.17 0.93 4.44
N TRP A 35 -0.16 0.55 3.16
CA TRP A 35 -1.38 0.29 2.39
C TRP A 35 -1.91 -1.14 2.55
N LYS A 36 -1.12 -2.05 3.13
CA LYS A 36 -1.60 -3.37 3.52
C LYS A 36 -2.33 -3.21 4.84
N MET A 37 -3.63 -3.55 4.88
CA MET A 37 -4.38 -3.66 6.13
C MET A 37 -3.93 -4.91 6.91
N THR A 38 -2.67 -4.92 7.35
CA THR A 38 -2.12 -5.95 8.23
C THR A 38 -1.67 -5.30 9.51
N THR A 39 -2.39 -5.56 10.58
CA THR A 39 -2.04 -5.13 11.92
C THR A 39 -0.92 -6.05 12.44
N LYS A 40 0.12 -5.50 13.09
CA LYS A 40 1.22 -6.29 13.66
C LYS A 40 0.78 -7.33 14.71
N ASN A 41 -0.44 -7.21 15.23
CA ASN A 41 -1.04 -8.09 16.23
C ASN A 41 -2.07 -9.09 15.65
N GLY A 42 -1.96 -9.43 14.36
CA GLY A 42 -2.76 -10.51 13.77
C GLY A 42 -4.26 -10.21 13.58
N GLY A 43 -4.66 -8.94 13.60
CA GLY A 43 -6.03 -8.47 13.35
C GLY A 43 -6.76 -8.02 14.61
N THR A 44 -6.09 -8.07 15.78
CA THR A 44 -6.73 -7.85 17.09
C THR A 44 -7.09 -6.39 17.36
N SER A 45 -6.49 -5.44 16.63
CA SER A 45 -6.90 -4.03 16.73
C SER A 45 -6.37 -3.15 15.60
N ILE A 46 -7.17 -2.18 15.17
CA ILE A 46 -6.83 -1.17 14.17
C ILE A 46 -6.74 0.20 14.84
N LYS A 47 -5.61 0.91 14.66
CA LYS A 47 -5.42 2.29 15.12
C LYS A 47 -5.76 3.27 14.00
N LEU A 48 -6.88 3.97 14.13
CA LEU A 48 -7.31 5.02 13.22
C LEU A 48 -6.74 6.37 13.66
N LYS A 49 -6.19 7.15 12.73
CA LYS A 49 -5.82 8.56 12.95
C LYS A 49 -6.84 9.43 12.24
N LEU A 50 -7.59 10.22 13.02
CA LEU A 50 -8.61 11.13 12.51
C LEU A 50 -7.99 12.49 12.17
N GLY A 51 -8.67 13.29 11.34
CA GLY A 51 -8.16 14.55 10.74
C GLY A 51 -7.71 15.62 11.74
N ASN A 52 -8.01 15.46 13.03
CA ASN A 52 -7.72 16.43 14.09
C ASN A 52 -6.56 15.99 15.01
N GLY A 53 -5.78 14.98 14.60
CA GLY A 53 -4.72 14.40 15.43
C GLY A 53 -5.21 13.38 16.46
N GLU A 54 -6.52 13.22 16.60
CA GLU A 54 -7.14 12.18 17.42
C GLU A 54 -6.80 10.77 16.90
N ARG A 55 -6.65 9.85 17.85
CA ARG A 55 -6.32 8.45 17.58
C ARG A 55 -7.36 7.57 18.25
N MET A 56 -8.02 6.72 17.48
CA MET A 56 -8.99 5.74 17.96
C MET A 56 -8.42 4.34 17.77
N ILE A 57 -8.61 3.46 18.74
CA ILE A 57 -8.28 2.04 18.62
C ILE A 57 -9.59 1.27 18.55
N ILE A 58 -9.80 0.57 17.45
CA ILE A 58 -10.91 -0.37 17.27
C ILE A 58 -10.32 -1.76 17.48
N LYS A 59 -10.97 -2.60 18.28
CA LYS A 59 -10.59 -4.01 18.48
C LYS A 59 -11.30 -4.87 17.45
#